data_AF-A0A9X8QLR9-F1
#
_entry.id   AF-A0A9X8QLR9-F1
#
_cell.length_a   1.000
_cell.length_b   1.000
_cell.length_c   1.000
_cell.angle_alpha   90.00
_cell.angle_beta   90.00
_cell.angle_gamma   90.00
#
_symmetry.space_group_name_H-M   'P 1'
#
loop_
_entity.id
_entity.type
_entity.pdbx_description
1 polymer ?
#
loop_
_entity_poly.entity_id
_entity_poly.type
_entity_poly.pdbx_seq_one_letter_code
_entity_poly.pdbx_strand_id
1 'polypeptide(L)'
;MFFRNLLIYRITQDRELEAEALAEALASKPARPCANQELTTYGFIPPIDAGEGSALVHASSGYLLIATRKEERIPPSAAVKEALDEKVKAIEGEQMRKVYKKERDQLKDEIVMSLLPHTFRKKKTTRAAIMPKQGLILVDASSPRQAEDLLSTLREALGSLPVRPLSVINEVCVTMTDWLKNQTATHDLHILDDTQLKDAHEDGGSITVKAQDLTAEEIQNHLSAGKMVTRLALAWQDKLSFVLDEKLTLKNIRFEDLLQEQADQEGGDDALAQLDASFTIMMLTFAEFLPELVEALGGEMIPQGICGTSASDLQEGAPKVVRIKRDEVQYDAFNPVAEQTAAHVDDLDSDTLYQQAVVFVRTEKRASISAIQRRFKIGYNRAVEMIGRMEEEFVVTAMNSNGTRDVVASY
;
A
#
# COMPACT_ATOMS: atom_id res chain seq x y z
N MET A 1 17.27 -0.20 -21.05
CA MET A 1 16.17 -0.58 -20.15
C MET A 1 15.79 0.60 -19.29
N PHE A 2 14.50 0.94 -19.26
CA PHE A 2 13.96 2.00 -18.42
C PHE A 2 12.82 1.45 -17.57
N PHE A 3 12.75 1.86 -16.30
CA PHE A 3 11.64 1.52 -15.40
C PHE A 3 10.36 2.21 -15.87
N ARG A 4 9.25 1.49 -15.80
CA ARG A 4 7.94 2.03 -16.24
C ARG A 4 7.08 2.48 -15.07
N ASN A 5 7.36 1.95 -13.88
CA ASN A 5 6.68 2.33 -12.66
C ASN A 5 7.72 2.41 -11.54
N LEU A 6 7.42 3.17 -10.50
CA LEU A 6 8.32 3.33 -9.36
C LEU A 6 7.53 3.31 -8.06
N LEU A 7 7.97 2.43 -7.17
CA LEU A 7 7.70 2.50 -5.75
C LEU A 7 9.01 2.79 -5.03
N ILE A 8 9.01 3.82 -4.20
CA ILE A 8 10.21 4.34 -3.55
C ILE A 8 10.20 3.94 -2.09
N TYR A 9 11.30 3.34 -1.64
CA TYR A 9 11.49 2.89 -0.27
C TYR A 9 12.76 3.50 0.31
N ARG A 10 12.67 4.01 1.54
CA ARG A 10 13.75 4.58 2.33
C ARG A 10 14.39 3.49 3.18
N ILE A 11 15.71 3.36 3.12
CA ILE A 11 16.49 2.55 4.07
C ILE A 11 16.63 3.39 5.35
N THR A 12 16.20 2.85 6.50
CA THR A 12 16.14 3.63 7.75
C THR A 12 17.37 3.46 8.65
N GLN A 13 18.28 2.55 8.31
CA GLN A 13 19.53 2.32 9.05
C GLN A 13 20.65 2.17 8.05
N ASP A 14 21.77 2.84 8.30
CA ASP A 14 22.94 2.75 7.45
C ASP A 14 23.43 1.30 7.40
N ARG A 15 23.41 0.75 6.19
CA ARG A 15 23.93 -0.57 5.88
C ARG A 15 24.74 -0.45 4.60
N GLU A 16 26.00 -0.84 4.69
CA GLU A 16 26.87 -0.97 3.52
C GLU A 16 26.35 -2.14 2.68
N LEU A 17 25.66 -1.79 1.59
CA LEU A 17 25.25 -2.73 0.57
C LEU A 17 26.33 -2.73 -0.51
N GLU A 18 27.38 -3.51 -0.30
CA GLU A 18 28.40 -3.75 -1.32
C GLU A 18 27.92 -4.77 -2.34
N ALA A 19 28.33 -4.61 -3.60
CA ALA A 19 27.86 -5.44 -4.71
C ALA A 19 28.19 -6.93 -4.53
N GLU A 20 29.41 -7.25 -4.09
CA GLU A 20 29.86 -8.64 -3.93
C GLU A 20 29.12 -9.35 -2.79
N ALA A 21 29.08 -8.73 -1.60
CA ALA A 21 28.36 -9.26 -0.45
C ALA A 21 26.85 -9.41 -0.72
N LEU A 22 26.26 -8.46 -1.46
CA LEU A 22 24.88 -8.55 -1.89
C LEU A 22 24.70 -9.75 -2.84
N ALA A 23 25.54 -9.91 -3.86
CA ALA A 23 25.45 -11.02 -4.81
C ALA A 23 25.54 -12.39 -4.13
N GLU A 24 26.42 -12.53 -3.14
CA GLU A 24 26.53 -13.75 -2.32
C GLU A 24 25.24 -14.01 -1.53
N ALA A 25 24.69 -12.98 -0.87
CA ALA A 25 23.44 -13.12 -0.14
C ALA A 25 22.27 -13.51 -1.05
N LEU A 26 22.15 -12.90 -2.25
CA LEU A 26 21.10 -13.22 -3.22
C LEU A 26 21.19 -14.66 -3.74
N ALA A 27 22.40 -15.23 -3.80
CA ALA A 27 22.62 -16.61 -4.23
C ALA A 27 21.98 -17.65 -3.28
N SER A 28 21.60 -17.26 -2.06
CA SER A 28 20.85 -18.12 -1.13
C SER A 28 19.43 -18.48 -1.60
N LYS A 29 18.82 -17.63 -2.45
CA LYS A 29 17.44 -17.80 -2.95
C LYS A 29 17.35 -17.57 -4.47
N PRO A 30 17.97 -18.43 -5.30
CA PRO A 30 17.88 -18.30 -6.74
C PRO A 30 16.46 -18.63 -7.21
N ALA A 31 16.02 -18.00 -8.29
CA ALA A 31 14.77 -18.37 -8.93
C ALA A 31 14.88 -19.77 -9.52
N ARG A 32 13.87 -20.58 -9.26
CA ARG A 32 13.74 -21.94 -9.80
C ARG A 32 12.37 -22.11 -10.48
N PRO A 33 12.28 -22.99 -11.48
CA PRO A 33 11.00 -23.28 -12.12
C PRO A 33 10.00 -23.86 -11.13
N CYS A 34 8.70 -23.61 -11.35
CA CYS A 34 7.64 -24.21 -10.54
C CYS A 34 7.60 -25.72 -10.75
N ALA A 35 7.55 -26.48 -9.66
CA ALA A 35 7.28 -27.91 -9.70
C ALA A 35 5.83 -28.21 -10.18
N ASN A 36 5.54 -29.47 -10.49
CA ASN A 36 4.23 -29.89 -11.04
C ASN A 36 3.05 -29.73 -10.07
N GLN A 37 3.33 -29.69 -8.77
CA GLN A 37 2.31 -29.50 -7.72
C GLN A 37 2.49 -28.18 -6.97
N GLU A 38 3.35 -27.29 -7.47
CA GLU A 38 3.65 -26.01 -6.84
C GLU A 38 2.99 -24.87 -7.62
N LEU A 39 2.22 -24.05 -6.90
CA LEU A 39 1.45 -22.95 -7.49
C LEU A 39 2.36 -21.80 -7.93
N THR A 40 3.33 -21.44 -7.09
CA THR A 40 4.19 -20.27 -7.33
C THR A 40 5.59 -20.49 -6.78
N THR A 41 6.61 -20.05 -7.51
CA THR A 41 7.98 -19.89 -7.01
C THR A 41 8.41 -18.44 -7.11
N TYR A 42 9.32 -18.03 -6.25
CA TYR A 42 9.87 -16.68 -6.23
C TYR A 42 11.35 -16.74 -5.85
N GLY A 43 12.21 -16.02 -6.56
CA GLY A 43 13.63 -15.96 -6.26
C GLY A 43 14.38 -14.98 -7.15
N PHE A 44 15.68 -14.84 -6.91
CA PHE A 44 16.55 -13.91 -7.62
C PHE A 44 16.99 -14.45 -8.97
N ILE A 45 17.09 -13.54 -9.94
CA ILE A 45 17.67 -13.79 -11.26
C ILE A 45 18.67 -12.68 -11.59
N PRO A 46 19.58 -12.92 -12.53
CA PRO A 46 20.38 -11.85 -13.11
C PRO A 46 19.47 -10.76 -13.71
N PRO A 47 19.68 -9.47 -13.38
CA PRO A 47 18.86 -8.39 -13.90
C PRO A 47 19.07 -8.13 -15.40
N ILE A 48 20.30 -8.37 -15.85
CA ILE A 48 20.77 -8.37 -17.23
C ILE A 48 21.17 -9.80 -17.55
N ASP A 49 20.56 -10.38 -18.58
CA ASP A 49 20.81 -11.77 -18.98
C ASP A 49 21.91 -11.81 -20.03
N ALA A 50 23.12 -12.16 -19.59
CA ALA A 50 24.29 -12.35 -20.44
C ALA A 50 24.57 -13.85 -20.73
N GLY A 51 23.66 -14.74 -20.33
CA GLY A 51 23.82 -16.20 -20.44
C GLY A 51 24.19 -16.88 -19.11
N GLU A 52 24.74 -18.09 -19.21
CA GLU A 52 25.09 -18.92 -18.05
C GLU A 52 26.17 -18.25 -17.19
N GLY A 53 25.90 -18.09 -15.88
CA GLY A 53 26.82 -17.45 -14.93
C GLY A 53 26.68 -15.93 -14.79
N SER A 54 25.62 -15.33 -15.36
CA SER A 54 25.34 -13.90 -15.19
C SER A 54 25.21 -13.52 -13.70
N ALA A 55 25.77 -12.37 -13.32
CA ALA A 55 25.76 -11.90 -11.94
C ALA A 55 24.34 -11.55 -11.46
N LEU A 56 24.01 -11.90 -10.21
CA LEU A 56 22.72 -11.58 -9.59
C LEU A 56 22.56 -10.10 -9.24
N VAL A 57 23.67 -9.37 -9.20
CA VAL A 57 23.74 -7.92 -8.99
C VAL A 57 24.51 -7.32 -10.14
N HIS A 58 23.95 -6.29 -10.77
CA HIS A 58 24.66 -5.47 -11.72
C HIS A 58 24.96 -4.12 -11.07
N ALA A 59 26.24 -3.77 -10.95
CA ALA A 59 26.68 -2.53 -10.32
C ALA A 59 27.19 -1.56 -11.39
N SER A 60 26.66 -0.35 -11.41
CA SER A 60 27.08 0.70 -12.36
C SER A 60 26.99 2.08 -11.71
N SER A 61 28.05 2.88 -11.82
CA SER A 61 28.15 4.24 -11.25
C SER A 61 27.80 4.36 -9.75
N GLY A 62 27.99 3.28 -8.98
CA GLY A 62 27.64 3.23 -7.55
C GLY A 62 26.17 2.90 -7.26
N TYR A 63 25.37 2.59 -8.29
CA TYR A 63 24.02 2.05 -8.18
C TYR A 63 24.03 0.54 -8.37
N LEU A 64 23.11 -0.15 -7.70
CA LEU A 64 23.00 -1.61 -7.79
C LEU A 64 21.65 -1.99 -8.37
N LEU A 65 21.63 -2.83 -9.38
CA LEU A 65 20.43 -3.40 -9.98
C LEU A 65 20.30 -4.86 -9.58
N ILE A 66 19.10 -5.25 -9.14
CA ILE A 66 18.73 -6.62 -8.81
C ILE A 66 17.42 -6.98 -9.50
N ALA A 67 17.16 -8.28 -9.66
CA ALA A 67 15.90 -8.75 -10.22
C ALA A 67 15.41 -10.00 -9.52
N THR A 68 14.08 -10.09 -9.37
CA THR A 68 13.39 -11.29 -8.93
C THR A 68 12.50 -11.80 -10.04
N ARG A 69 12.25 -13.11 -10.04
CA ARG A 69 11.30 -13.76 -10.94
C ARG A 69 10.28 -14.51 -10.11
N LYS A 70 9.01 -14.16 -10.32
CA LYS A 70 7.87 -14.96 -9.91
C LYS A 70 7.49 -15.88 -11.05
N GLU A 71 7.44 -17.17 -10.80
CA GLU A 71 6.83 -18.13 -11.71
C GLU A 71 5.53 -18.62 -11.07
N GLU A 72 4.45 -18.68 -11.84
CA GLU A 72 3.14 -19.10 -11.36
C GLU A 72 2.49 -20.08 -12.33
N ARG A 73 1.87 -21.13 -11.80
CA ARG A 73 0.97 -22.04 -12.52
C ARG A 73 -0.45 -21.71 -12.11
N ILE A 74 -1.16 -21.03 -13.00
CA ILE A 74 -2.55 -20.62 -12.78
C ILE A 74 -3.45 -21.44 -13.70
N PRO A 75 -4.16 -22.46 -13.19
CA PRO A 75 -5.09 -23.23 -14.01
C PRO A 75 -6.20 -22.29 -14.51
N PRO A 76 -6.60 -22.37 -15.79
CA PRO A 76 -7.67 -21.54 -16.32
C PRO A 76 -8.95 -21.69 -15.49
N SER A 77 -9.51 -20.58 -15.00
CA SER A 77 -10.70 -20.59 -14.14
C SER A 77 -11.90 -21.26 -14.81
N ALA A 78 -12.01 -21.15 -16.13
CA ALA A 78 -13.01 -21.84 -16.94
C ALA A 78 -12.87 -23.36 -16.84
N ALA A 79 -11.67 -23.91 -17.00
CA ALA A 79 -11.41 -25.35 -16.93
C ALA A 79 -11.67 -25.92 -15.53
N VAL A 80 -11.28 -25.18 -14.47
CA VAL A 80 -11.58 -25.57 -13.09
C VAL A 80 -13.09 -25.61 -12.84
N LYS A 81 -13.83 -24.63 -13.36
CA LYS A 81 -15.28 -24.56 -13.20
C LYS A 81 -15.99 -25.68 -13.94
N GLU A 82 -15.61 -25.93 -15.19
CA GLU A 82 -16.20 -26.99 -16.02
C GLU A 82 -15.99 -28.37 -15.39
N ALA A 83 -14.76 -28.70 -14.97
CA ALA A 83 -14.47 -29.96 -14.29
C ALA A 83 -15.19 -30.10 -12.95
N LEU A 84 -15.39 -28.99 -12.22
CA LEU A 84 -16.14 -28.98 -10.97
C LEU A 84 -17.63 -29.25 -11.21
N ASP A 85 -18.22 -28.57 -12.19
CA ASP A 85 -19.62 -28.75 -12.55
C ASP A 85 -19.88 -30.18 -13.06
N GLU A 86 -18.94 -30.77 -13.81
CA GLU A 86 -19.00 -32.17 -14.25
C GLU A 86 -18.95 -33.15 -13.06
N LYS A 87 -17.98 -32.99 -12.15
CA LYS A 87 -17.90 -33.82 -10.94
C LYS A 87 -19.12 -33.69 -10.03
N VAL A 88 -19.65 -32.48 -9.86
CA VAL A 88 -20.86 -32.24 -9.08
C VAL A 88 -22.04 -32.96 -9.72
N LYS A 89 -22.26 -32.82 -11.03
CA LYS A 89 -23.34 -33.53 -11.74
C LYS A 89 -23.22 -35.05 -11.62
N ALA A 90 -22.02 -35.60 -11.69
CA ALA A 90 -21.79 -37.03 -11.51
C ALA A 90 -22.22 -37.50 -10.11
N ILE A 91 -21.81 -36.80 -9.05
CA ILE A 91 -22.17 -37.13 -7.66
C ILE A 91 -23.68 -36.99 -7.43
N GLU A 92 -24.30 -35.92 -7.96
CA GLU A 92 -25.74 -35.71 -7.81
C GLU A 92 -26.57 -36.78 -8.55
N GLY A 93 -26.08 -37.26 -9.70
CA GLY A 93 -26.69 -38.34 -10.47
C GLY A 93 -26.56 -39.72 -9.83
N GLU A 94 -25.38 -40.06 -9.30
CA GLU A 94 -25.12 -41.38 -8.71
C GLU A 94 -25.71 -41.53 -7.29
N GLN A 95 -25.59 -40.48 -6.47
CA GLN A 95 -25.92 -40.54 -5.05
C GLN A 95 -27.29 -39.91 -4.74
N MET A 96 -27.99 -39.37 -5.75
CA MET A 96 -29.29 -38.70 -5.62
C MET A 96 -29.34 -37.67 -4.47
N ARG A 97 -28.21 -36.98 -4.25
CA ARG A 97 -28.05 -35.94 -3.22
C ARG A 97 -27.35 -34.74 -3.79
N LYS A 98 -27.54 -33.56 -3.18
CA LYS A 98 -26.85 -32.33 -3.57
C LYS A 98 -25.44 -32.25 -2.98
N VAL A 99 -24.54 -31.61 -3.72
CA VAL A 99 -23.18 -31.27 -3.25
C VAL A 99 -23.19 -29.86 -2.64
N TYR A 100 -22.88 -29.78 -1.34
CA TYR A 100 -22.88 -28.52 -0.61
C TYR A 100 -21.50 -27.83 -0.64
N LYS A 101 -21.45 -26.57 -0.19
CA LYS A 101 -20.27 -25.69 -0.30
C LYS A 101 -18.95 -26.35 0.13
N LYS A 102 -18.92 -26.97 1.31
CA LYS A 102 -17.69 -27.59 1.86
C LYS A 102 -17.12 -28.68 0.95
N GLU A 103 -17.99 -29.56 0.46
CA GLU A 103 -17.59 -30.65 -0.44
C GLU A 103 -17.21 -30.12 -1.82
N ARG A 104 -17.93 -29.12 -2.32
CA ARG A 104 -17.59 -28.45 -3.58
C ARG A 104 -16.23 -27.75 -3.52
N ASP A 105 -15.91 -27.09 -2.41
CA ASP A 105 -14.61 -26.44 -2.21
C ASP A 105 -13.48 -27.50 -2.17
N GLN A 106 -13.71 -28.64 -1.51
CA GLN A 106 -12.79 -29.78 -1.52
C GLN A 106 -12.56 -30.35 -2.93
N LEU A 107 -13.65 -30.58 -3.69
CA LEU A 107 -13.57 -31.04 -5.08
C LEU A 107 -12.82 -30.04 -5.97
N LYS A 108 -13.03 -28.74 -5.73
CA LYS A 108 -12.34 -27.69 -6.46
C LYS A 108 -10.84 -27.72 -6.20
N ASP A 109 -10.41 -27.90 -4.95
CA ASP A 109 -8.99 -27.98 -4.60
C ASP A 109 -8.33 -29.22 -5.21
N GLU A 110 -9.02 -30.36 -5.21
CA GLU A 110 -8.57 -31.58 -5.89
C GLU A 110 -8.41 -31.38 -7.41
N ILE A 111 -9.38 -30.71 -8.04
CA ILE A 111 -9.33 -30.38 -9.47
C ILE A 111 -8.19 -29.41 -9.77
N VAL A 112 -7.97 -28.41 -8.91
CA VAL A 112 -6.83 -27.51 -9.07
C VAL A 112 -5.54 -28.32 -9.04
N MET A 113 -5.35 -29.19 -8.03
CA MET A 113 -4.16 -30.03 -7.91
C MET A 113 -3.97 -30.98 -9.10
N SER A 114 -5.04 -31.52 -9.69
CA SER A 114 -4.96 -32.38 -10.87
C SER A 114 -4.63 -31.62 -12.16
N LEU A 115 -5.06 -30.35 -12.27
CA LEU A 115 -4.81 -29.51 -13.44
C LEU A 115 -3.44 -28.80 -13.42
N LEU A 116 -2.78 -28.68 -12.26
CA LEU A 116 -1.49 -28.00 -12.13
C LEU A 116 -0.38 -28.52 -13.07
N PRO A 117 -0.18 -29.85 -13.24
CA PRO A 117 0.86 -30.36 -14.13
C PRO A 117 0.66 -29.93 -15.59
N HIS A 118 -0.60 -29.79 -16.01
CA HIS A 118 -1.01 -29.42 -17.37
C HIS A 118 -1.12 -27.90 -17.58
N THR A 119 -0.90 -27.12 -16.53
CA THR A 119 -1.03 -25.66 -16.56
C THR A 119 0.25 -25.00 -17.05
N PHE A 120 0.10 -24.00 -17.93
CA PHE A 120 1.20 -23.17 -18.41
C PHE A 120 1.81 -22.33 -17.28
N ARG A 121 3.13 -22.23 -17.31
CA ARG A 121 3.91 -21.40 -16.38
C ARG A 121 3.94 -19.96 -16.87
N LYS A 122 3.48 -19.02 -16.06
CA LYS A 122 3.63 -17.58 -16.30
C LYS A 122 4.81 -17.08 -15.50
N LYS A 123 5.74 -16.37 -16.17
CA LYS A 123 6.89 -15.75 -15.54
C LYS A 123 6.67 -14.24 -15.47
N LYS A 124 6.91 -13.64 -14.31
CA LYS A 124 6.89 -12.20 -14.09
C LYS A 124 8.19 -11.79 -13.44
N THR A 125 8.94 -10.91 -14.07
CA THR A 125 10.16 -10.33 -13.51
C THR A 125 9.84 -8.99 -12.87
N THR A 126 10.37 -8.76 -11.68
CA THR A 126 10.37 -7.46 -10.99
C THR A 126 11.81 -7.04 -10.80
N ARG A 127 12.14 -5.80 -11.15
CA ARG A 127 13.48 -5.24 -10.93
C ARG A 127 13.45 -4.25 -9.79
N ALA A 128 14.57 -4.13 -9.10
CA ALA A 128 14.77 -3.09 -8.11
C ALA A 128 16.18 -2.51 -8.27
N ALA A 129 16.26 -1.19 -8.18
CA ALA A 129 17.53 -0.47 -8.12
C ALA A 129 17.76 0.01 -6.70
N ILE A 130 18.98 -0.13 -6.20
CA ILE A 130 19.41 0.32 -4.89
C ILE A 130 20.34 1.51 -5.12
N MET A 131 20.11 2.59 -4.38
CA MET A 131 20.89 3.80 -4.38
C MET A 131 21.54 3.96 -3.00
N PRO A 132 22.70 3.32 -2.74
CA PRO A 132 23.30 3.30 -1.40
C PRO A 132 23.61 4.69 -0.86
N LYS A 133 24.15 5.59 -1.70
CA LYS A 133 24.49 6.96 -1.30
C LYS A 133 23.27 7.78 -0.89
N GLN A 134 22.15 7.59 -1.57
CA GLN A 134 20.90 8.27 -1.28
C GLN A 134 20.06 7.52 -0.22
N GLY A 135 20.41 6.30 0.16
CA GLY A 135 19.63 5.48 1.10
C GLY A 135 18.25 5.08 0.56
N LEU A 136 18.12 4.85 -0.75
CA LEU A 136 16.85 4.53 -1.42
C LEU A 136 16.88 3.16 -2.10
N ILE A 137 15.72 2.51 -2.13
CA ILE A 137 15.43 1.34 -2.96
C ILE A 137 14.23 1.68 -3.85
N LEU A 138 14.45 1.58 -5.15
CA LEU A 138 13.48 1.85 -6.19
C LEU A 138 12.99 0.53 -6.78
N VAL A 139 11.70 0.25 -6.73
CA VAL A 139 11.13 -0.99 -7.27
C VAL A 139 10.30 -0.69 -8.52
N ASP A 140 10.60 -1.38 -9.63
CA ASP A 140 9.84 -1.31 -10.88
C ASP A 140 8.55 -2.11 -10.78
N ALA A 141 7.59 -1.55 -10.05
CA ALA A 141 6.28 -2.14 -9.84
C ALA A 141 5.21 -1.07 -9.67
N SER A 142 4.02 -1.33 -10.20
CA SER A 142 2.85 -0.47 -10.02
C SER A 142 1.99 -0.86 -8.81
N SER A 143 2.32 -1.99 -8.16
CA SER A 143 1.55 -2.60 -7.08
C SER A 143 2.41 -2.76 -5.82
N PRO A 144 2.01 -2.20 -4.67
CA PRO A 144 2.75 -2.34 -3.42
C PRO A 144 3.03 -3.79 -3.05
N ARG A 145 2.07 -4.70 -3.26
CA ARG A 145 2.26 -6.14 -3.00
C ARG A 145 3.45 -6.74 -3.76
N GLN A 146 3.66 -6.32 -5.01
CA GLN A 146 4.77 -6.83 -5.82
C GLN A 146 6.13 -6.32 -5.30
N ALA A 147 6.16 -5.09 -4.80
CA ALA A 147 7.35 -4.55 -4.16
C ALA A 147 7.62 -5.21 -2.80
N GLU A 148 6.59 -5.43 -1.98
CA GLU A 148 6.72 -6.18 -0.71
C GLU A 148 7.21 -7.62 -0.92
N ASP A 149 6.73 -8.33 -1.95
CA ASP A 149 7.23 -9.67 -2.29
C ASP A 149 8.76 -9.65 -2.57
N LEU A 150 9.24 -8.63 -3.30
CA LEU A 150 10.67 -8.41 -3.56
C LEU A 150 11.43 -8.06 -2.30
N LEU A 151 10.97 -7.05 -1.55
CA LEU A 151 11.63 -6.58 -0.33
C LEU A 151 11.66 -7.64 0.77
N SER A 152 10.61 -8.46 0.90
CA SER A 152 10.58 -9.59 1.84
C SER A 152 11.61 -10.65 1.45
N THR A 153 11.70 -10.98 0.16
CA THR A 153 12.69 -11.95 -0.31
C THR A 153 14.11 -11.42 -0.12
N LEU A 154 14.31 -10.13 -0.36
CA LEU A 154 15.58 -9.44 -0.10
C LEU A 154 15.92 -9.41 1.39
N ARG A 155 14.94 -9.16 2.25
CA ARG A 155 15.08 -9.23 3.71
C ARG A 155 15.47 -10.62 4.18
N GLU A 156 14.86 -11.67 3.62
CA GLU A 156 15.19 -13.05 3.94
C GLU A 156 16.61 -13.43 3.51
N ALA A 157 17.06 -12.96 2.34
CA ALA A 157 18.43 -13.18 1.87
C ALA A 157 19.48 -12.42 2.69
N LEU A 158 19.17 -11.19 3.11
CA LEU A 158 20.07 -10.33 3.88
C LEU A 158 19.96 -10.52 5.42
N GLY A 159 19.01 -11.33 5.88
CA GLY A 159 18.62 -11.50 7.28
C GLY A 159 17.76 -10.36 7.84
N SER A 160 18.20 -9.12 7.64
CA SER A 160 17.46 -7.91 8.04
C SER A 160 17.48 -6.88 6.91
N LEU A 161 16.40 -6.13 6.75
CA LEU A 161 16.31 -5.04 5.79
C LEU A 161 15.33 -4.00 6.34
N PRO A 162 15.85 -2.97 7.04
CA PRO A 162 15.04 -1.92 7.65
C PRO A 162 14.68 -0.89 6.57
N VAL A 163 13.55 -1.13 5.91
CA VAL A 163 13.03 -0.27 4.83
C VAL A 163 11.61 0.15 5.14
N ARG A 164 11.25 1.35 4.70
CA ARG A 164 9.88 1.89 4.77
C ARG A 164 9.51 2.54 3.43
N PRO A 165 8.23 2.53 3.04
CA PRO A 165 7.76 3.37 1.94
C PRO A 165 8.14 4.83 2.20
N LEU A 166 8.51 5.55 1.15
CA LEU A 166 8.78 6.98 1.24
C LEU A 166 7.49 7.73 1.62
N SER A 167 7.60 8.61 2.62
CA SER A 167 6.51 9.46 3.07
C SER A 167 6.92 10.93 2.96
N VAL A 168 5.97 11.78 2.59
CA VAL A 168 6.16 13.23 2.47
C VAL A 168 5.38 13.97 3.56
N ILE A 169 5.77 15.20 3.85
CA ILE A 169 5.15 16.02 4.90
C ILE A 169 3.73 16.44 4.51
N ASN A 170 3.53 16.89 3.27
CA ASN A 170 2.21 17.28 2.79
C ASN A 170 1.49 16.08 2.18
N GLU A 171 0.20 15.96 2.46
CA GLU A 171 -0.69 14.99 1.80
C GLU A 171 -0.65 15.17 0.28
N VAL A 172 -0.25 14.13 -0.46
CA VAL A 172 -0.04 14.19 -1.93
C VAL A 172 -1.31 14.64 -2.66
N CYS A 173 -2.48 14.16 -2.24
CA CYS A 173 -3.77 14.57 -2.78
C CYS A 173 -4.00 16.09 -2.68
N VAL A 174 -3.65 16.68 -1.53
CA VAL A 174 -3.86 18.09 -1.27
C VAL A 174 -2.92 18.91 -2.16
N THR A 175 -1.65 18.53 -2.23
CA THR A 175 -0.65 19.21 -3.07
C THR A 175 -1.02 19.15 -4.57
N MET A 176 -1.42 17.98 -5.09
CA MET A 176 -1.87 17.84 -6.48
C MET A 176 -3.14 18.65 -6.77
N THR A 177 -4.06 18.71 -5.80
CA THR A 177 -5.28 19.52 -5.91
C THR A 177 -4.96 21.00 -5.95
N ASP A 178 -4.00 21.45 -5.15
CA ASP A 178 -3.54 22.84 -5.14
C ASP A 178 -2.83 23.20 -6.46
N TRP A 179 -2.00 22.32 -7.01
CA TRP A 179 -1.38 22.52 -8.33
C TRP A 179 -2.41 22.71 -9.45
N LEU A 180 -3.45 21.87 -9.50
CA LEU A 180 -4.52 22.04 -10.49
C LEU A 180 -5.36 23.29 -10.26
N LYS A 181 -5.61 23.66 -9.01
CA LYS A 181 -6.39 24.85 -8.67
C LYS A 181 -5.65 26.14 -9.03
N ASN A 182 -4.35 26.18 -8.78
CA ASN A 182 -3.49 27.33 -9.07
C ASN A 182 -2.92 27.31 -10.50
N GLN A 183 -3.14 26.21 -11.25
CA GLN A 183 -2.63 25.98 -12.59
C GLN A 183 -1.09 26.02 -12.69
N THR A 184 -0.41 25.76 -11.58
CA THR A 184 1.05 25.82 -11.48
C THR A 184 1.56 24.72 -10.55
N ALA A 185 2.49 23.91 -11.03
CA ALA A 185 3.28 23.02 -10.20
C ALA A 185 4.66 23.65 -9.91
N THR A 186 5.37 23.13 -8.92
CA THR A 186 6.67 23.67 -8.44
C THR A 186 7.83 22.77 -8.87
N HIS A 187 9.07 23.26 -8.74
CA HIS A 187 10.31 22.49 -9.00
C HIS A 187 10.34 21.85 -10.41
N ASP A 188 10.11 22.67 -11.43
CA ASP A 188 10.13 22.27 -12.85
C ASP A 188 9.16 21.14 -13.23
N LEU A 189 8.14 20.92 -12.41
CA LEU A 189 7.02 20.06 -12.74
C LEU A 189 6.00 20.83 -13.58
N HIS A 190 5.56 20.19 -14.66
CA HIS A 190 4.54 20.69 -15.57
C HIS A 190 3.33 19.75 -15.55
N ILE A 191 2.14 20.34 -15.44
CA ILE A 191 0.87 19.61 -15.43
C ILE A 191 0.53 19.20 -16.87
N LEU A 192 0.19 17.93 -17.07
CA LEU A 192 -0.22 17.39 -18.37
C LEU A 192 -1.76 17.36 -18.48
N ASP A 193 -2.30 16.44 -19.30
CA ASP A 193 -3.69 16.39 -19.76
C ASP A 193 -4.53 15.25 -19.16
N ASP A 194 -3.92 14.45 -18.28
CA ASP A 194 -4.52 13.25 -17.67
C ASP A 194 -4.63 13.42 -16.15
N THR A 195 -5.85 13.25 -15.60
CA THR A 195 -6.07 13.30 -14.15
C THR A 195 -7.23 12.42 -13.69
N GLN A 196 -7.21 12.02 -12.42
CA GLN A 196 -8.34 11.39 -11.75
C GLN A 196 -8.76 12.22 -10.54
N LEU A 197 -10.03 12.57 -10.50
CA LEU A 197 -10.68 13.30 -9.42
C LEU A 197 -11.62 12.37 -8.65
N LYS A 198 -11.64 12.45 -7.33
CA LYS A 198 -12.62 11.76 -6.48
C LYS A 198 -13.21 12.71 -5.45
N ASP A 199 -14.45 12.48 -5.07
CA ASP A 199 -15.05 13.14 -3.92
C ASP A 199 -14.34 12.75 -2.61
N ALA A 200 -14.37 13.65 -1.61
CA ALA A 200 -13.77 13.40 -0.30
C ALA A 200 -14.46 12.28 0.51
N HIS A 201 -15.66 11.86 0.11
CA HIS A 201 -16.39 10.77 0.72
C HIS A 201 -16.07 9.44 0.01
N GLU A 202 -15.89 8.36 0.77
CA GLU A 202 -15.45 7.05 0.24
C GLU A 202 -16.42 6.43 -0.78
N ASP A 203 -17.73 6.68 -0.63
CA ASP A 203 -18.79 6.29 -1.58
C ASP A 203 -19.11 7.34 -2.66
N GLY A 204 -18.27 8.38 -2.76
CA GLY A 204 -18.48 9.49 -3.67
C GLY A 204 -18.16 9.16 -5.13
N GLY A 205 -18.46 10.12 -6.02
CA GLY A 205 -18.19 9.97 -7.44
C GLY A 205 -16.69 10.03 -7.76
N SER A 206 -16.29 9.31 -8.80
CA SER A 206 -14.95 9.42 -9.38
C SER A 206 -15.05 9.81 -10.85
N ILE A 207 -14.16 10.71 -11.27
CA ILE A 207 -14.07 11.20 -12.65
C ILE A 207 -12.65 10.93 -13.11
N THR A 208 -12.51 10.30 -14.28
CA THR A 208 -11.22 10.15 -14.94
C THR A 208 -11.26 10.99 -16.20
N VAL A 209 -10.32 11.92 -16.30
CA VAL A 209 -10.16 12.84 -17.42
C VAL A 209 -8.91 12.42 -18.17
N LYS A 210 -9.01 12.33 -19.49
CA LYS A 210 -7.90 11.94 -20.36
C LYS A 210 -7.82 12.85 -21.57
N ALA A 211 -6.61 13.21 -21.97
CA ALA A 211 -6.35 14.03 -23.16
C ALA A 211 -7.21 15.30 -23.20
N GLN A 212 -7.32 15.98 -22.05
CA GLN A 212 -8.11 17.20 -21.88
C GLN A 212 -7.25 18.29 -21.25
N ASP A 213 -7.52 19.54 -21.63
CA ASP A 213 -6.93 20.69 -20.96
C ASP A 213 -7.39 20.76 -19.48
N LEU A 214 -6.45 20.59 -18.55
CA LEU A 214 -6.74 20.61 -17.11
C LEU A 214 -6.91 22.03 -16.55
N THR A 215 -6.62 23.06 -17.35
CA THR A 215 -6.86 24.47 -16.99
C THR A 215 -8.30 24.92 -17.28
N ALA A 216 -9.07 24.10 -18.00
CA ALA A 216 -10.44 24.41 -18.41
C ALA A 216 -11.42 24.55 -17.23
N GLU A 217 -12.47 25.36 -17.43
CA GLU A 217 -13.46 25.68 -16.39
C GLU A 217 -14.20 24.44 -15.86
N GLU A 218 -14.38 23.40 -16.67
CA GLU A 218 -15.03 22.15 -16.25
C GLU A 218 -14.26 21.48 -15.11
N ILE A 219 -12.93 21.50 -15.17
CA ILE A 219 -12.07 20.92 -14.15
C ILE A 219 -12.13 21.79 -12.89
N GLN A 220 -12.08 23.11 -13.03
CA GLN A 220 -12.19 24.04 -11.90
C GLN A 220 -13.55 23.93 -11.18
N ASN A 221 -14.63 23.67 -11.93
CA ASN A 221 -15.96 23.42 -11.37
C ASN A 221 -15.99 22.13 -10.53
N HIS A 222 -15.31 21.08 -10.96
CA HIS A 222 -15.20 19.84 -10.17
C HIS A 222 -14.38 20.03 -8.89
N LEU A 223 -13.29 20.79 -8.95
CA LEU A 223 -12.49 21.12 -7.76
C LEU A 223 -13.29 21.98 -6.77
N SER A 224 -14.05 22.97 -7.28
CA SER A 224 -14.93 23.83 -6.48
C SER A 224 -16.09 23.05 -5.85
N ALA A 225 -16.54 21.96 -6.47
CA ALA A 225 -17.52 21.04 -5.92
C ALA A 225 -16.97 20.12 -4.82
N GLY A 226 -15.68 20.22 -4.48
CA GLY A 226 -15.05 19.47 -3.40
C GLY A 226 -14.39 18.15 -3.82
N LYS A 227 -14.16 17.95 -5.14
CA LYS A 227 -13.36 16.81 -5.60
C LYS A 227 -11.88 17.07 -5.41
N MET A 228 -11.15 16.04 -4.99
CA MET A 228 -9.70 16.06 -4.84
C MET A 228 -9.05 15.24 -5.93
N VAL A 229 -7.82 15.62 -6.27
CA VAL A 229 -6.99 14.91 -7.23
C VAL A 229 -6.40 13.68 -6.57
N THR A 230 -6.68 12.49 -7.13
CA THR A 230 -6.06 11.24 -6.69
C THR A 230 -4.94 10.80 -7.61
N ARG A 231 -4.97 11.22 -8.89
CA ARG A 231 -3.90 10.98 -9.86
C ARG A 231 -3.68 12.19 -10.73
N LEU A 232 -2.42 12.48 -11.03
CA LEU A 232 -2.05 13.58 -11.90
C LEU A 232 -0.90 13.18 -12.82
N ALA A 233 -1.10 13.40 -14.12
CA ALA A 233 -0.02 13.30 -15.09
C ALA A 233 0.84 14.56 -15.06
N LEU A 234 2.15 14.35 -14.95
CA LEU A 234 3.15 15.38 -14.82
C LEU A 234 4.31 15.11 -15.78
N ALA A 235 4.91 16.18 -16.28
CA ALA A 235 6.23 16.14 -16.88
C ALA A 235 7.21 16.84 -15.94
N TRP A 236 8.44 16.37 -15.88
CA TRP A 236 9.53 17.01 -15.18
C TRP A 236 10.59 17.42 -16.18
N GLN A 237 10.78 18.73 -16.31
CA GLN A 237 11.64 19.33 -17.34
C GLN A 237 11.32 18.73 -18.73
N ASP A 238 12.32 18.63 -19.59
CA ASP A 238 12.29 17.89 -20.87
C ASP A 238 12.99 16.51 -20.71
N LYS A 239 12.83 15.87 -19.56
CA LYS A 239 13.54 14.61 -19.23
C LYS A 239 12.59 13.41 -19.11
N LEU A 240 11.50 13.55 -18.36
CA LEU A 240 10.55 12.45 -18.18
C LEU A 240 9.12 12.92 -17.92
N SER A 241 8.17 12.07 -18.29
CA SER A 241 6.75 12.20 -17.95
C SER A 241 6.26 10.98 -17.18
N PHE A 242 5.30 11.18 -16.27
CA PHE A 242 4.79 10.14 -15.38
C PHE A 242 3.41 10.50 -14.85
N VAL A 243 2.75 9.53 -14.21
CA VAL A 243 1.51 9.71 -13.48
C VAL A 243 1.76 9.48 -12.00
N LEU A 244 1.58 10.52 -11.19
CA LEU A 244 1.66 10.45 -9.74
C LEU A 244 0.31 10.00 -9.16
N ASP A 245 0.34 9.04 -8.24
CA ASP A 245 -0.82 8.56 -7.48
C ASP A 245 -0.80 9.10 -6.04
N GLU A 246 -1.96 9.13 -5.38
CA GLU A 246 -2.14 9.58 -3.99
C GLU A 246 -1.20 8.90 -2.98
N LYS A 247 -0.76 7.67 -3.29
CA LYS A 247 0.13 6.85 -2.45
C LYS A 247 1.61 7.02 -2.80
N LEU A 248 1.98 8.12 -3.46
CA LEU A 248 3.34 8.39 -3.91
C LEU A 248 3.91 7.30 -4.84
N THR A 249 3.04 6.67 -5.63
CA THR A 249 3.44 5.69 -6.65
C THR A 249 3.56 6.39 -8.01
N LEU A 250 4.71 6.25 -8.67
CA LEU A 250 4.91 6.77 -10.02
C LEU A 250 4.53 5.69 -11.03
N LYS A 251 3.64 6.02 -11.96
CA LYS A 251 3.12 5.09 -12.96
C LYS A 251 3.37 5.63 -14.37
N ASN A 252 3.50 4.73 -15.33
CA ASN A 252 3.68 5.09 -16.75
C ASN A 252 4.81 6.11 -16.96
N ILE A 253 5.95 5.88 -16.31
CA ILE A 253 7.15 6.69 -16.51
C ILE A 253 7.62 6.50 -17.95
N ARG A 254 7.85 7.62 -18.62
CA ARG A 254 8.40 7.71 -19.98
C ARG A 254 9.54 8.70 -19.95
N PHE A 255 10.69 8.26 -20.44
CA PHE A 255 11.85 9.14 -20.63
C PHE A 255 11.75 9.76 -22.02
N GLU A 256 12.16 11.02 -22.14
CA GLU A 256 12.19 11.70 -23.44
C GLU A 256 13.16 11.01 -24.39
N ASP A 257 12.88 11.12 -25.69
CA ASP A 257 13.59 10.38 -26.74
C ASP A 257 15.09 10.73 -26.76
N LEU A 258 15.45 11.98 -26.45
CA LEU A 258 16.85 12.41 -26.36
C LEU A 258 17.67 11.62 -25.33
N LEU A 259 17.09 11.27 -24.18
CA LEU A 259 17.77 10.45 -23.17
C LEU A 259 17.89 8.99 -23.60
N GLN A 260 16.92 8.50 -24.36
CA GLN A 260 16.97 7.14 -24.93
C GLN A 260 18.04 7.07 -26.04
N GLU A 261 18.09 8.06 -26.93
CA GLU A 261 19.11 8.18 -27.97
C GLU A 261 20.52 8.31 -27.39
N GLN A 262 20.69 9.05 -26.28
CA GLN A 262 21.97 9.12 -25.57
C GLN A 262 22.40 7.75 -25.05
N ALA A 263 21.47 6.98 -24.46
CA ALA A 263 21.76 5.62 -24.00
C ALA A 263 22.13 4.68 -25.15
N ASP A 264 21.46 4.81 -26.30
CA ASP A 264 21.75 4.01 -27.49
C ASP A 264 23.12 4.38 -28.09
N GLN A 265 23.50 5.66 -28.08
CA GLN A 265 24.82 6.14 -28.51
C GLN A 265 25.95 5.66 -27.60
N GLU A 266 25.77 5.72 -26.28
CA GLU A 266 26.77 5.26 -25.30
C GLU A 266 26.91 3.74 -25.29
N GLY A 267 25.82 3.00 -25.50
CA GLY A 267 25.81 1.54 -25.52
C GLY A 267 26.37 0.90 -26.79
N GLY A 268 26.35 1.61 -27.92
CA GLY A 268 26.80 1.07 -29.21
C GLY A 268 25.97 -0.13 -29.67
N ASP A 269 26.60 -1.11 -30.34
CA ASP A 269 25.91 -2.27 -30.95
C ASP A 269 25.72 -3.48 -30.00
N ASP A 270 26.34 -3.48 -28.82
CA ASP A 270 26.24 -4.57 -27.86
C ASP A 270 25.02 -4.39 -26.94
N ALA A 271 24.13 -5.39 -26.91
CA ALA A 271 22.90 -5.33 -26.11
C ALA A 271 23.18 -5.23 -24.60
N LEU A 272 24.29 -5.81 -24.11
CA LEU A 272 24.64 -5.70 -22.69
C LEU A 272 25.12 -4.30 -22.34
N ALA A 273 25.99 -3.71 -23.18
CA ALA A 273 26.42 -2.33 -23.03
C ALA A 273 25.26 -1.33 -23.14
N GLN A 274 24.32 -1.52 -24.06
CA GLN A 274 23.09 -0.72 -24.13
C GLN A 274 22.27 -0.77 -22.84
N LEU A 275 22.16 -1.95 -22.21
CA LEU A 275 21.44 -2.10 -20.95
C LEU A 275 22.15 -1.41 -19.78
N ASP A 276 23.48 -1.43 -19.72
CA ASP A 276 24.28 -0.73 -18.71
C ASP A 276 24.20 0.80 -18.89
N ALA A 277 24.36 1.31 -20.12
CA ALA A 277 24.27 2.73 -20.43
C ALA A 277 22.88 3.31 -20.07
N SER A 278 21.82 2.65 -20.53
CA SER A 278 20.44 3.05 -20.21
C SER A 278 20.12 2.94 -18.71
N PHE A 279 20.64 1.94 -18.00
CA PHE A 279 20.49 1.86 -16.54
C PHE A 279 21.19 3.04 -15.86
N THR A 280 22.40 3.37 -16.28
CA THR A 280 23.18 4.49 -15.72
C THR A 280 22.47 5.82 -15.92
N ILE A 281 22.07 6.15 -17.15
CA ILE A 281 21.34 7.39 -17.46
C ILE A 281 20.03 7.47 -16.67
N MET A 282 19.28 6.37 -16.58
CA MET A 282 18.06 6.32 -15.78
C MET A 282 18.33 6.64 -14.30
N MET A 283 19.36 6.05 -13.71
CA MET A 283 19.68 6.26 -12.29
C MET A 283 20.22 7.66 -12.01
N LEU A 284 21.02 8.23 -12.92
CA LEU A 284 21.48 9.62 -12.81
C LEU A 284 20.29 10.59 -12.88
N THR A 285 19.35 10.34 -13.81
CA THR A 285 18.12 11.13 -13.92
C THR A 285 17.28 11.03 -12.65
N PHE A 286 17.10 9.82 -12.09
CA PHE A 286 16.39 9.65 -10.82
C PHE A 286 17.10 10.29 -9.62
N ALA A 287 18.43 10.37 -9.62
CA ALA A 287 19.18 11.02 -8.55
C ALA A 287 18.91 12.54 -8.48
N GLU A 288 18.62 13.19 -9.62
CA GLU A 288 18.21 14.60 -9.69
C GLU A 288 16.71 14.76 -9.43
N PHE A 289 15.88 13.93 -10.08
CA PHE A 289 14.43 14.03 -10.04
C PHE A 289 13.82 13.74 -8.66
N LEU A 290 14.28 12.70 -7.96
CA LEU A 290 13.63 12.25 -6.72
C LEU A 290 13.70 13.29 -5.59
N PRO A 291 14.84 13.96 -5.33
CA PRO A 291 14.90 15.07 -4.37
C PRO A 291 13.94 16.21 -4.73
N GLU A 292 13.90 16.64 -5.99
CA GLU A 292 13.03 17.73 -6.45
C GLU A 292 11.54 17.37 -6.30
N LEU A 293 11.16 16.14 -6.64
CA LEU A 293 9.80 15.64 -6.43
C LEU A 293 9.40 15.67 -4.95
N VAL A 294 10.30 15.21 -4.08
CA VAL A 294 10.05 15.17 -2.63
C VAL A 294 9.94 16.58 -2.07
N GLU A 295 10.79 17.51 -2.50
CA GLU A 295 10.73 18.92 -2.10
C GLU A 295 9.45 19.61 -2.59
N ALA A 296 9.03 19.34 -3.85
CA ALA A 296 7.77 19.80 -4.40
C ALA A 296 6.54 19.34 -3.60
N LEU A 297 6.63 18.15 -3.00
CA LEU A 297 5.60 17.58 -2.13
C LEU A 297 5.73 18.01 -0.66
N GLY A 298 6.52 19.04 -0.36
CA GLY A 298 6.68 19.60 0.99
C GLY A 298 7.82 19.00 1.80
N GLY A 299 8.68 18.19 1.19
CA GLY A 299 9.81 17.54 1.83
C GLY A 299 9.50 16.14 2.37
N GLU A 300 10.56 15.41 2.71
CA GLU A 300 10.45 14.06 3.25
C GLU A 300 10.04 14.08 4.72
N MET A 301 9.05 13.25 5.07
CA MET A 301 8.75 12.95 6.46
C MET A 301 9.73 11.89 6.95
N ILE A 302 10.89 12.32 7.45
CA ILE A 302 11.85 11.41 8.08
C ILE A 302 11.25 10.93 9.40
N PRO A 303 10.92 9.64 9.55
CA PRO A 303 10.42 9.14 10.81
C PRO A 303 11.56 9.23 11.83
N GLN A 304 11.37 10.01 12.89
CA GLN A 304 12.30 10.03 14.01
C GLN A 304 12.34 8.63 14.63
N GLY A 305 13.37 7.86 14.28
CA GLY A 305 13.73 6.67 15.00
C GLY A 305 14.14 7.08 16.41
N ILE A 306 13.65 6.35 17.41
CA ILE A 306 14.19 6.41 18.77
C ILE A 306 15.62 5.88 18.68
N CYS A 307 16.58 6.73 18.33
CA CYS A 307 18.00 6.38 18.30
C CYS A 307 18.81 7.58 18.79
N GLY A 308 19.19 7.50 20.06
CA GLY A 308 20.40 8.06 20.66
C GLY A 308 20.93 9.38 20.11
N THR A 309 20.28 10.50 20.42
CA THR A 309 21.04 11.74 20.60
C THR A 309 21.84 11.62 21.89
N SER A 310 23.15 11.45 21.75
CA SER A 310 24.10 11.81 22.79
C SER A 310 23.77 13.22 23.28
N ALA A 311 23.72 13.36 24.60
CA ALA A 311 23.26 14.54 25.31
C ALA A 311 24.24 15.74 25.24
N SER A 312 24.62 16.21 24.05
CA SER A 312 25.55 17.34 23.93
C SER A 312 25.00 18.61 23.31
N ASP A 313 23.84 18.64 22.63
CA ASP A 313 23.47 19.84 21.87
C ASP A 313 21.96 20.15 21.91
N LEU A 314 21.46 20.58 23.07
CA LEU A 314 20.26 21.43 23.16
C LEU A 314 20.42 22.38 24.35
N GLN A 315 21.03 23.54 24.09
CA GLN A 315 20.87 24.72 24.94
C GLN A 315 19.64 25.52 24.49
N GLU A 316 18.82 25.81 25.51
CA GLU A 316 17.83 26.89 25.63
C GLU A 316 16.45 26.75 24.97
N GLY A 317 15.43 26.57 25.83
CA GLY A 317 14.12 27.19 25.64
C GLY A 317 12.88 26.36 25.94
N ALA A 318 12.70 25.81 27.16
CA ALA A 318 11.40 25.29 27.60
C ALA A 318 11.07 25.71 29.06
N PRO A 319 9.81 26.08 29.38
CA PRO A 319 9.44 26.67 30.67
C PRO A 319 9.28 25.61 31.80
N LYS A 320 9.64 26.03 33.02
CA LYS A 320 9.68 25.22 34.26
C LYS A 320 8.30 24.79 34.76
N VAL A 321 8.17 23.50 35.11
CA VAL A 321 7.08 22.96 35.96
C VAL A 321 7.62 22.70 37.37
N VAL A 322 6.99 23.30 38.38
CA VAL A 322 7.30 23.15 39.80
C VAL A 322 6.62 21.89 40.34
N ARG A 323 7.38 21.02 41.02
CA ARG A 323 6.89 19.82 41.72
C ARG A 323 6.49 20.15 43.16
N ILE A 324 5.31 19.71 43.58
CA ILE A 324 4.90 19.64 45.00
C ILE A 324 4.88 18.17 45.43
N LYS A 325 5.55 17.86 46.54
CA LYS A 325 5.60 16.52 47.17
C LYS A 325 4.37 16.27 48.04
N ARG A 326 3.94 15.02 48.15
CA ARG A 326 3.05 14.57 49.23
C ARG A 326 3.55 13.25 49.82
N ASP A 327 3.50 13.21 51.14
CA ASP A 327 4.06 12.21 52.05
C ASP A 327 3.33 10.86 52.05
N GLU A 328 4.06 9.88 52.58
CA GLU A 328 3.73 8.48 52.81
C GLU A 328 2.67 8.26 53.88
N VAL A 329 1.81 7.22 53.72
CA VAL A 329 1.37 6.35 54.83
C VAL A 329 1.19 4.91 54.33
N GLN A 330 1.64 3.98 55.17
CA GLN A 330 1.82 2.53 54.97
C GLN A 330 0.58 1.72 55.40
N TYR A 331 0.49 0.49 54.87
CA TYR A 331 -0.63 -0.48 54.89
C TYR A 331 -0.90 -1.17 56.24
N ASP A 332 -2.13 -1.67 56.44
CA ASP A 332 -2.33 -3.10 56.75
C ASP A 332 -3.75 -3.68 56.50
N ALA A 333 -3.71 -4.87 55.89
CA ALA A 333 -4.65 -5.98 55.65
C ALA A 333 -6.16 -5.94 56.00
N PHE A 334 -7.01 -6.17 54.97
CA PHE A 334 -8.05 -7.22 54.96
C PHE A 334 -8.57 -7.47 53.51
N ASN A 335 -8.57 -8.73 53.06
CA ASN A 335 -9.14 -9.26 51.79
C ASN A 335 -10.60 -9.74 52.07
N PRO A 336 -11.56 -9.97 51.12
CA PRO A 336 -11.35 -10.24 49.70
C PRO A 336 -12.40 -9.71 48.68
N VAL A 337 -12.07 -9.95 47.40
CA VAL A 337 -12.91 -10.02 46.18
C VAL A 337 -12.90 -8.76 45.29
N ALA A 338 -12.32 -8.93 44.09
CA ALA A 338 -12.72 -8.40 42.77
C ALA A 338 -11.50 -8.05 41.87
N GLU A 339 -11.75 -8.17 40.55
CA GLU A 339 -11.03 -7.58 39.39
C GLU A 339 -9.70 -8.22 38.96
N GLN A 340 -9.60 -8.85 37.78
CA GLN A 340 -9.69 -8.27 36.41
C GLN A 340 -8.80 -7.04 36.22
N THR A 341 -7.61 -7.21 35.61
CA THR A 341 -6.90 -6.11 34.95
C THR A 341 -5.98 -6.65 33.85
N ALA A 342 -6.47 -6.64 32.61
CA ALA A 342 -5.66 -6.53 31.37
C ALA A 342 -6.55 -6.41 30.11
N ALA A 343 -7.55 -5.52 30.11
CA ALA A 343 -8.30 -5.11 28.93
C ALA A 343 -9.17 -3.88 29.28
N HIS A 344 -8.59 -2.68 29.40
CA HIS A 344 -9.42 -1.48 29.65
C HIS A 344 -8.69 -0.16 29.35
N VAL A 345 -8.36 0.10 28.09
CA VAL A 345 -8.05 1.48 27.64
C VAL A 345 -8.84 1.89 26.39
N ASP A 346 -9.37 0.94 25.58
CA ASP A 346 -10.28 1.25 24.46
C ASP A 346 -11.78 1.29 24.85
N ASP A 347 -12.16 0.75 26.02
CA ASP A 347 -13.58 0.63 26.39
C ASP A 347 -14.19 1.88 27.05
N LEU A 348 -13.38 2.83 27.53
CA LEU A 348 -13.92 4.07 28.11
C LEU A 348 -14.49 5.00 27.02
N ASP A 349 -13.86 5.05 25.84
CA ASP A 349 -14.36 5.82 24.69
C ASP A 349 -15.53 5.11 23.99
N SER A 350 -15.60 3.77 24.07
CA SER A 350 -16.71 3.00 23.53
C SER A 350 -17.99 3.18 24.37
N ASP A 351 -17.84 3.16 25.70
CA ASP A 351 -18.97 3.23 26.64
C ASP A 351 -19.48 4.68 26.79
N THR A 352 -18.60 5.68 26.74
CA THR A 352 -19.02 7.10 26.70
C THR A 352 -19.84 7.43 25.45
N LEU A 353 -19.45 6.90 24.29
CA LEU A 353 -20.19 7.08 23.02
C LEU A 353 -21.54 6.34 23.04
N TYR A 354 -21.59 5.16 23.67
CA TYR A 354 -22.84 4.42 23.86
C TYR A 354 -23.83 5.19 24.74
N GLN A 355 -23.39 5.74 25.87
CA GLN A 355 -24.23 6.55 26.75
C GLN A 355 -24.80 7.79 26.03
N GLN A 356 -24.00 8.45 25.19
CA GLN A 356 -24.48 9.58 24.38
C GLN A 356 -25.52 9.13 23.34
N ALA A 357 -25.36 7.96 22.74
CA ALA A 357 -26.32 7.40 21.79
C ALA A 357 -27.66 7.06 22.46
N VAL A 358 -27.66 6.54 23.69
CA VAL A 358 -28.89 6.29 24.47
C VAL A 358 -29.66 7.59 24.72
N VAL A 359 -28.97 8.66 25.14
CA VAL A 359 -29.59 9.97 25.37
C VAL A 359 -30.21 10.51 24.09
N PHE A 360 -29.51 10.40 22.96
CA PHE A 360 -30.01 10.83 21.67
C PHE A 360 -31.28 10.06 21.25
N VAL A 361 -31.28 8.73 21.36
CA VAL A 361 -32.44 7.90 21.00
C VAL A 361 -33.66 8.22 21.86
N ARG A 362 -33.45 8.44 23.18
CA ARG A 362 -34.53 8.87 24.08
C ARG A 362 -35.09 10.26 23.74
N THR A 363 -34.23 11.17 23.30
CA THR A 363 -34.63 12.55 22.94
C THR A 363 -35.42 12.57 21.63
N GLU A 364 -34.93 11.89 20.60
CA GLU A 364 -35.53 11.87 19.26
C GLU A 364 -36.72 10.89 19.14
N LYS A 365 -36.91 10.03 20.14
CA LYS A 365 -37.92 8.94 20.15
C LYS A 365 -37.85 8.04 18.90
N ARG A 366 -36.66 7.91 18.30
CA ARG A 366 -36.44 7.14 17.06
C ARG A 366 -35.15 6.33 17.16
N ALA A 367 -35.30 5.01 17.19
CA ALA A 367 -34.18 4.06 17.25
C ALA A 367 -33.89 3.45 15.86
N SER A 368 -33.24 4.20 14.98
CA SER A 368 -32.83 3.70 13.65
C SER A 368 -31.33 3.73 13.47
N ILE A 369 -30.76 2.64 12.93
CA ILE A 369 -29.32 2.46 12.68
C ILE A 369 -28.74 3.65 11.91
N SER A 370 -29.42 4.07 10.84
CA SER A 370 -29.01 5.20 10.00
C SER A 370 -29.02 6.57 10.71
N ALA A 371 -29.90 6.77 11.70
CA ALA A 371 -29.90 8.01 12.49
C ALA A 371 -28.70 8.08 13.43
N ILE A 372 -28.35 6.96 14.08
CA ILE A 372 -27.18 6.88 14.97
C ILE A 372 -25.88 7.05 14.16
N GLN A 373 -25.76 6.41 13.00
CA GLN A 373 -24.60 6.57 12.10
C GLN A 373 -24.37 8.03 11.73
N ARG A 374 -25.44 8.76 11.34
CA ARG A 374 -25.33 10.17 10.93
C ARG A 374 -25.01 11.10 12.10
N ARG A 375 -25.61 10.87 13.26
CA ARG A 375 -25.44 11.75 14.43
C ARG A 375 -24.04 11.63 15.05
N PHE A 376 -23.53 10.40 15.15
CA PHE A 376 -22.27 10.10 15.83
C PHE A 376 -21.11 9.79 14.87
N LYS A 377 -21.36 9.86 13.55
CA LYS A 377 -20.38 9.59 12.48
C LYS A 377 -19.69 8.23 12.65
N ILE A 378 -20.46 7.20 13.01
CA ILE A 378 -19.97 5.83 13.19
C ILE A 378 -20.35 4.91 12.03
N GLY A 379 -19.54 3.87 11.80
CA GLY A 379 -19.81 2.84 10.80
C GLY A 379 -21.04 1.97 11.11
N TYR A 380 -21.54 1.26 10.10
CA TYR A 380 -22.79 0.47 10.19
C TYR A 380 -22.75 -0.60 11.28
N ASN A 381 -21.69 -1.42 11.32
CA ASN A 381 -21.57 -2.51 12.30
C ASN A 381 -21.58 -1.99 13.74
N ARG A 382 -20.90 -0.87 13.99
CA ARG A 382 -20.87 -0.25 15.32
C ARG A 382 -22.24 0.30 15.74
N ALA A 383 -23.00 0.86 14.81
CA ALA A 383 -24.37 1.31 15.09
C ALA A 383 -25.33 0.12 15.33
N VAL A 384 -25.11 -1.01 14.67
CA VAL A 384 -25.87 -2.25 14.90
C VAL A 384 -25.57 -2.81 16.29
N GLU A 385 -24.30 -2.88 16.69
CA GLU A 385 -23.88 -3.32 18.02
C GLU A 385 -24.49 -2.44 19.12
N MET A 386 -24.47 -1.11 18.95
CA MET A 386 -25.09 -0.18 19.89
C MET A 386 -26.61 -0.39 20.02
N ILE A 387 -27.32 -0.62 18.91
CA ILE A 387 -28.77 -0.88 18.95
C ILE A 387 -29.08 -2.24 19.56
N GLY A 388 -28.26 -3.26 19.30
CA GLY A 388 -28.38 -4.57 19.95
C GLY A 388 -28.23 -4.46 21.46
N ARG A 389 -27.22 -3.72 21.93
CA ARG A 389 -27.02 -3.45 23.36
C ARG A 389 -28.18 -2.66 23.98
N MET A 390 -28.74 -1.68 23.27
CA MET A 390 -29.94 -0.94 23.71
C MET A 390 -31.19 -1.83 23.81
N GLU A 391 -31.30 -2.89 23.00
CA GLU A 391 -32.39 -3.87 23.07
C GLU A 391 -32.22 -4.79 24.29
N GLU A 392 -31.00 -5.26 24.56
CA GLU A 392 -30.66 -6.06 25.74
C GLU A 392 -30.86 -5.29 27.05
N GLU A 393 -30.55 -3.99 27.06
CA GLU A 393 -30.73 -3.09 28.21
C GLU A 393 -32.15 -2.50 28.29
N PHE A 394 -33.10 -2.96 27.46
CA PHE A 394 -34.50 -2.52 27.43
C PHE A 394 -34.70 -1.00 27.22
N VAL A 395 -33.76 -0.35 26.53
CA VAL A 395 -33.90 1.05 26.09
C VAL A 395 -34.80 1.13 24.85
N VAL A 396 -34.75 0.12 23.97
CA VAL A 396 -35.57 0.02 22.76
C VAL A 396 -36.25 -1.35 22.68
N THR A 397 -37.38 -1.42 21.98
CA THR A 397 -38.07 -2.69 21.75
C THR A 397 -37.32 -3.56 20.74
N ALA A 398 -37.68 -4.84 20.71
CA ALA A 398 -37.41 -5.69 19.57
C ALA A 398 -37.97 -5.08 18.29
N MET A 399 -37.37 -5.45 17.15
CA MET A 399 -37.77 -4.95 15.85
C MET A 399 -39.20 -5.40 15.51
N ASN A 400 -40.07 -4.43 15.25
CA ASN A 400 -41.44 -4.69 14.82
C ASN A 400 -41.45 -5.27 13.39
N SER A 401 -42.58 -5.85 12.98
CA SER A 401 -42.77 -6.43 11.63
C SER A 401 -42.61 -5.43 10.48
N ASN A 402 -42.70 -4.14 10.76
CA ASN A 402 -42.46 -3.04 9.82
C ASN A 402 -40.99 -2.57 9.79
N GLY A 403 -40.09 -3.23 10.53
CA GLY A 403 -38.66 -2.89 10.58
C GLY A 403 -38.31 -1.71 11.50
N THR A 404 -39.26 -1.17 12.26
CA THR A 404 -39.00 -0.08 13.22
C THR A 404 -38.82 -0.60 14.64
N ARG A 405 -38.11 0.18 15.46
CA ARG A 405 -37.90 -0.08 16.89
C ARG A 405 -38.44 1.12 17.67
N ASP A 406 -39.25 0.86 18.69
CA ASP A 406 -39.83 1.89 19.54
C ASP A 406 -38.96 2.08 20.78
N VAL A 407 -38.90 3.31 21.29
CA VAL A 407 -38.12 3.62 22.51
C VAL A 407 -38.98 3.33 23.73
N VAL A 408 -38.47 2.51 24.65
CA VAL A 408 -39.18 2.17 25.88
C VAL A 408 -39.15 3.39 26.80
N ALA A 409 -40.33 3.93 27.13
CA ALA A 409 -40.43 5.06 28.04
C ALA A 409 -40.01 4.62 29.45
N SER A 410 -38.97 5.23 29.99
CA SER A 410 -38.65 5.14 31.42
C SER A 410 -39.67 5.99 32.20
N TYR A 411 -40.30 5.43 33.23
CA TYR A 411 -41.10 6.19 34.21
C TYR A 411 -40.22 7.08 35.08
#